data_AF-A0A0F7DC46-F1
#
_entry.id   AF-A0A0F7DC46-F1
#
_cell.length_a   1.000
_cell.length_b   1.000
_cell.length_c   1.000
_cell.angle_alpha   90.00
_cell.angle_beta   90.00
_cell.angle_gamma   90.00
#
_symmetry.space_group_name_H-M   'P 1'
#
loop_
_entity.id
_entity.type
_entity.pdbx_description
1 polymer ?
#
loop_
_entity_poly.entity_id
_entity_poly.type
_entity_poly.pdbx_seq_one_letter_code
_entity_poly.pdbx_strand_id
1 'polypeptide(L)'
;MKVTKPRACGYLVTITITSYATSLALHSLTPNPGVEAKLIEALLLLAVLWMISRIFLKSQLSHADSSDFASSLIHVLTLLAVGNAIPLAIMLTSGPERMFVDAKPSFIDKWSTVIPAFAVLYWGIFSIIVAYIYHSAAYELFGGKTGIAASFLLFTINYNLPLVSGYWNLWDILFFGAAFSYSYSVNRNPRALASAYLISEVPLWWCILAPLGAGVFAAYFAARFAASVAALIALAWKRFSRK
;
A
#
# COMPACT_ATOMS: atom_id res chain seq x y z
N MET A 1 -12.31 4.42 25.41
CA MET A 1 -13.50 5.22 25.04
C MET A 1 -14.25 4.46 23.95
N LYS A 2 -15.54 4.11 24.10
CA LYS A 2 -16.27 3.36 23.05
C LYS A 2 -16.45 4.26 21.82
N VAL A 3 -15.88 3.86 20.67
CA VAL A 3 -16.17 4.51 19.38
C VAL A 3 -17.61 4.17 19.02
N THR A 4 -18.39 5.19 18.64
CA THR A 4 -19.78 4.99 18.21
C THR A 4 -19.80 4.60 16.74
N LYS A 5 -20.67 3.65 16.34
CA LYS A 5 -20.81 3.22 14.94
C LYS A 5 -21.01 4.39 13.95
N PRO A 6 -21.79 5.44 14.26
CA PRO A 6 -21.92 6.61 13.38
C PRO A 6 -20.61 7.33 13.11
N ARG A 7 -19.71 7.41 14.12
CA ARG A 7 -18.39 8.03 13.96
C ARG A 7 -17.51 7.23 13.01
N ALA A 8 -17.52 5.90 13.13
CA ALA A 8 -16.74 5.02 12.27
C ALA A 8 -17.23 5.07 10.81
N CYS A 9 -18.55 5.07 10.58
CA CYS A 9 -19.12 5.26 9.25
C CYS A 9 -18.80 6.66 8.68
N GLY A 10 -18.90 7.70 9.51
CA GLY A 10 -18.53 9.06 9.12
C GLY A 10 -17.08 9.16 8.66
N TYR A 11 -16.16 8.44 9.32
CA TYR A 11 -14.76 8.38 8.89
C TYR A 11 -14.61 7.80 7.48
N LEU A 12 -15.20 6.63 7.22
CA LEU A 12 -15.12 5.96 5.93
C LEU A 12 -15.66 6.84 4.79
N VAL A 13 -16.83 7.44 5.01
CA VAL A 13 -17.47 8.33 4.04
C VAL A 13 -16.63 9.59 3.81
N THR A 14 -16.14 10.23 4.88
CA THR A 14 -15.36 11.47 4.77
C THR A 14 -14.03 11.22 4.05
N ILE A 15 -13.28 10.19 4.43
CA ILE A 15 -12.02 9.84 3.74
C ILE A 15 -12.29 9.58 2.26
N THR A 16 -13.34 8.83 1.93
CA THR A 16 -13.64 8.50 0.53
C THR A 16 -14.01 9.74 -0.26
N ILE A 17 -15.02 10.50 0.16
CA ILE A 17 -15.46 11.72 -0.53
C ILE A 17 -14.30 12.70 -0.68
N THR A 18 -13.50 12.90 0.38
CA THR A 18 -12.39 13.85 0.33
C THR A 18 -11.28 13.38 -0.60
N SER A 19 -10.91 12.10 -0.62
CA SER A 19 -9.93 11.58 -1.58
C SER A 19 -10.36 11.83 -3.03
N TYR A 20 -11.63 11.52 -3.34
CA TYR A 20 -12.19 11.72 -4.67
C TYR A 20 -12.30 13.19 -5.05
N ALA A 21 -12.81 14.05 -4.16
CA ALA A 21 -12.92 15.48 -4.41
C ALA A 21 -11.54 16.13 -4.59
N THR A 22 -10.57 15.76 -3.77
CA THR A 22 -9.18 16.27 -3.87
C THR A 22 -8.58 15.85 -5.20
N SER A 23 -8.71 14.58 -5.59
CA SER A 23 -8.18 14.10 -6.87
C SER A 23 -8.85 14.73 -8.08
N LEU A 24 -10.17 14.94 -8.05
CA LEU A 24 -10.90 15.61 -9.14
C LEU A 24 -10.47 17.07 -9.28
N ALA A 25 -10.33 17.79 -8.16
CA ALA A 25 -9.86 19.16 -8.15
C ALA A 25 -8.43 19.26 -8.72
N LEU A 26 -7.52 18.38 -8.29
CA LEU A 26 -6.14 18.36 -8.77
C LEU A 26 -6.06 17.98 -10.25
N HIS A 27 -6.81 16.97 -10.70
CA HIS A 27 -6.84 16.59 -12.11
C HIS A 27 -7.36 17.71 -13.01
N SER A 28 -8.32 18.51 -12.52
CA SER A 28 -8.84 19.67 -13.25
C SER A 28 -7.83 20.81 -13.35
N LEU A 29 -6.95 20.97 -12.35
CA LEU A 29 -5.92 22.01 -12.33
C LEU A 29 -4.68 21.60 -13.16
N THR A 30 -4.31 20.32 -13.12
CA THR A 30 -3.15 19.76 -13.80
C THR A 30 -3.51 18.42 -14.43
N PRO A 31 -4.07 18.40 -15.66
CA PRO A 31 -4.51 17.16 -16.31
C PRO A 31 -3.37 16.16 -16.57
N ASN A 32 -2.17 16.68 -16.87
CA ASN A 32 -0.95 15.91 -17.10
C ASN A 32 0.14 16.36 -16.12
N PRO A 33 0.04 15.98 -14.84
CA PRO A 33 0.96 16.46 -13.83
C PRO A 33 2.33 15.80 -14.03
N GLY A 34 3.38 16.63 -14.07
CA GLY A 34 4.74 16.14 -13.98
C GLY A 34 5.05 15.58 -12.59
N VAL A 35 6.27 15.07 -12.44
CA VAL A 35 6.78 14.44 -11.20
C VAL A 35 6.60 15.35 -9.97
N GLU A 36 6.90 16.65 -10.08
CA GLU A 36 6.77 17.60 -8.96
C GLU A 36 5.31 17.80 -8.54
N ALA A 37 4.42 17.99 -9.51
CA ALA A 37 2.99 18.13 -9.26
C ALA A 37 2.45 16.86 -8.58
N LYS A 38 2.83 15.66 -9.04
CA LYS A 38 2.45 14.39 -8.37
C LYS A 38 2.89 14.33 -6.92
N LEU A 39 4.08 14.81 -6.57
CA LEU A 39 4.52 14.83 -5.19
C LEU A 39 3.68 15.79 -4.34
N ILE A 40 3.37 16.98 -4.87
CA ILE A 40 2.50 17.96 -4.21
C ILE A 40 1.09 17.40 -4.01
N GLU A 41 0.52 16.75 -5.03
CA GLU A 41 -0.78 16.06 -4.94
C GLU A 41 -0.78 15.03 -3.80
N ALA A 42 0.26 14.19 -3.72
CA ALA A 42 0.38 13.18 -2.67
C ALA A 42 0.52 13.80 -1.27
N LEU A 43 1.33 14.85 -1.13
CA LEU A 43 1.50 15.58 0.13
C LEU A 43 0.20 16.24 0.60
N LEU A 44 -0.52 16.89 -0.31
CA LEU A 44 -1.81 17.51 -0.02
C LEU A 44 -2.83 16.47 0.42
N LEU A 45 -2.92 15.36 -0.31
CA LEU A 45 -3.80 14.26 0.04
C LEU A 45 -3.47 13.71 1.44
N LEU A 46 -2.19 13.42 1.72
CA LEU A 46 -1.77 12.97 3.04
C LEU A 46 -2.14 13.97 4.13
N ALA A 47 -1.88 15.26 3.93
CA ALA A 47 -2.19 16.30 4.91
C ALA A 47 -3.69 16.34 5.22
N VAL A 48 -4.54 16.32 4.20
CA VAL A 48 -5.99 16.35 4.34
C VAL A 48 -6.52 15.09 5.03
N LEU A 49 -6.11 13.91 4.58
CA LEU A 49 -6.55 12.64 5.17
C LEU A 49 -6.03 12.46 6.60
N TRP A 50 -4.84 12.99 6.90
CA TRP A 50 -4.29 13.03 8.24
C TRP A 50 -5.14 13.90 9.17
N MET A 51 -5.52 15.10 8.74
CA MET A 51 -6.41 15.99 9.51
C MET A 51 -7.76 15.32 9.80
N ILE A 52 -8.38 14.68 8.79
CA ILE A 52 -9.63 13.93 8.97
C ILE A 52 -9.40 12.81 10.00
N SER A 53 -8.34 12.02 9.85
CA SER A 53 -8.04 10.94 10.79
C SER A 53 -7.88 11.44 12.22
N ARG A 54 -7.28 12.62 12.43
CA ARG A 54 -7.16 13.25 13.76
C ARG A 54 -8.49 13.69 14.36
N ILE A 55 -9.45 14.14 13.53
CA ILE A 55 -10.80 14.50 13.99
C ILE A 55 -11.55 13.24 14.45
N PHE A 56 -11.42 12.15 13.71
CA PHE A 56 -12.14 10.89 13.97
C PHE A 56 -11.46 9.98 15.01
N LEU A 57 -10.13 10.04 15.17
CA LEU A 57 -9.36 9.34 16.20
C LEU A 57 -8.88 10.36 17.23
N LYS A 58 -9.68 10.56 18.28
CA LYS A 58 -9.46 11.58 19.33
C LYS A 58 -8.15 11.36 20.10
N SER A 59 -7.63 10.13 20.18
CA SER A 59 -6.29 9.84 20.67
C SER A 59 -5.30 9.92 19.52
N GLN A 60 -4.05 10.28 19.80
CA GLN A 60 -2.98 10.13 18.81
C GLN A 60 -3.09 8.77 18.11
N LEU A 61 -2.71 8.73 16.84
CA LEU A 61 -2.27 7.52 16.15
C LEU A 61 -1.02 6.93 16.89
N SER A 62 -0.94 7.04 18.22
CA SER A 62 -0.05 6.32 19.11
C SER A 62 -0.60 4.89 19.19
N HIS A 63 -0.43 4.20 18.07
CA HIS A 63 -0.57 2.77 18.02
C HIS A 63 0.61 2.24 18.83
N ALA A 64 0.34 1.75 20.04
CA ALA A 64 1.28 0.85 20.67
C ALA A 64 1.28 -0.39 19.78
N ASP A 65 2.31 -0.54 18.95
CA ASP A 65 2.52 -1.72 18.13
C ASP A 65 2.36 -2.95 19.05
N SER A 66 1.31 -3.74 18.83
CA SER A 66 1.02 -4.85 19.75
C SER A 66 1.99 -6.02 19.56
N SER A 67 2.69 -6.03 18.42
CA SER A 67 3.69 -7.01 18.03
C SER A 67 4.94 -6.32 17.50
N ASP A 68 6.09 -6.99 17.65
CA ASP A 68 7.34 -6.48 17.11
C ASP A 68 7.29 -6.36 15.57
N PHE A 69 8.07 -5.41 15.05
CA PHE A 69 8.08 -5.10 13.61
C PHE A 69 8.46 -6.31 12.76
N ALA A 70 9.48 -7.08 13.16
CA ALA A 70 10.00 -8.19 12.37
C ALA A 70 8.98 -9.33 12.25
N SER A 71 8.37 -9.75 13.36
CA SER A 71 7.29 -10.75 13.35
C SER A 71 6.10 -10.29 12.52
N SER A 72 5.74 -9.01 12.62
CA SER A 72 4.64 -8.42 11.85
C SER A 72 4.94 -8.38 10.35
N LEU A 73 6.18 -8.06 9.99
CA LEU A 73 6.65 -8.04 8.60
C LEU A 73 6.68 -9.47 8.01
N ILE A 74 7.17 -10.45 8.76
CA ILE A 74 7.12 -11.87 8.37
C ILE A 74 5.69 -12.31 8.11
N HIS A 75 4.76 -11.93 8.98
CA HIS A 75 3.36 -12.30 8.83
C HIS A 75 2.74 -11.72 7.56
N VAL A 76 2.91 -10.42 7.28
CA VAL A 76 2.36 -9.82 6.05
C VAL A 76 3.04 -10.38 4.80
N LEU A 77 4.37 -10.57 4.79
CA LEU A 77 5.08 -11.17 3.65
C LEU A 77 4.64 -12.61 3.37
N THR A 78 4.31 -13.36 4.42
CA THR A 78 3.77 -14.73 4.27
C THR A 78 2.42 -14.70 3.54
N LEU A 79 1.53 -13.78 3.90
CA LEU A 79 0.23 -13.63 3.23
C LEU A 79 0.38 -13.17 1.78
N LEU A 80 1.41 -12.36 1.49
CA LEU A 80 1.72 -11.89 0.14
C LEU A 80 2.41 -12.94 -0.73
N ALA A 81 2.82 -14.11 -0.21
CA ALA A 81 3.57 -15.10 -0.98
C ALA A 81 2.86 -15.52 -2.28
N VAL A 82 1.54 -15.78 -2.21
CA VAL A 82 0.73 -16.11 -3.40
C VAL A 82 0.64 -14.91 -4.35
N GLY A 83 0.43 -13.72 -3.80
CA GLY A 83 0.36 -12.49 -4.59
C GLY A 83 1.67 -12.14 -5.29
N ASN A 84 2.81 -12.50 -4.71
CA ASN A 84 4.12 -12.29 -5.29
C ASN A 84 4.50 -13.37 -6.32
N ALA A 85 3.91 -14.57 -6.25
CA ALA A 85 4.12 -15.63 -7.24
C ALA A 85 3.51 -15.27 -8.60
N ILE A 86 2.37 -14.57 -8.63
CA ILE A 86 1.65 -14.27 -9.87
C ILE A 86 2.43 -13.33 -10.79
N PRO A 87 2.92 -12.15 -10.35
CA PRO A 87 3.75 -11.27 -11.19
C PRO A 87 5.04 -11.96 -11.66
N LEU A 88 5.62 -12.83 -10.84
CA LEU A 88 6.77 -13.64 -11.24
C LEU A 88 6.40 -14.62 -12.38
N ALA A 89 5.26 -15.31 -12.28
CA ALA A 89 4.78 -16.20 -13.34
C ALA A 89 4.43 -15.43 -14.64
N ILE A 90 3.82 -14.25 -14.53
CA ILE A 90 3.55 -13.36 -15.67
C ILE A 90 4.88 -12.96 -16.33
N MET A 91 5.88 -12.58 -15.53
CA MET A 91 7.20 -12.23 -16.06
C MET A 91 7.90 -13.42 -16.75
N LEU A 92 7.79 -14.63 -16.20
CA LEU A 92 8.36 -15.85 -16.81
C LEU A 92 7.69 -16.22 -18.14
N THR A 93 6.41 -15.89 -18.30
CA THR A 93 5.63 -16.21 -19.52
C THR A 93 5.68 -15.11 -20.57
N SER A 94 5.61 -13.85 -20.15
CA SER A 94 5.55 -12.67 -21.04
C SER A 94 6.91 -12.03 -21.31
N GLY A 95 7.94 -12.42 -20.54
CA GLY A 95 9.29 -11.89 -20.63
C GLY A 95 9.53 -10.65 -19.75
N PRO A 96 10.79 -10.41 -19.34
CA PRO A 96 11.15 -9.31 -18.45
C PRO A 96 10.94 -7.93 -19.09
N GLU A 97 11.12 -7.80 -20.40
CA GLU A 97 10.93 -6.53 -21.13
C GLU A 97 9.48 -6.04 -21.07
N ARG A 98 8.52 -6.96 -21.22
CA ARG A 98 7.09 -6.62 -21.11
C ARG A 98 6.76 -6.09 -19.73
N MET A 99 7.20 -6.80 -18.69
CA MET A 99 7.00 -6.39 -17.30
C MET A 99 7.68 -5.05 -16.99
N PHE A 100 8.86 -4.81 -17.58
CA PHE A 100 9.58 -3.55 -17.42
C PHE A 100 8.83 -2.37 -18.03
N VAL A 101 8.23 -2.53 -19.22
CA VAL A 101 7.41 -1.49 -19.85
C VAL A 101 6.13 -1.25 -19.05
N ASP A 102 5.43 -2.31 -18.65
CA ASP A 102 4.15 -2.22 -17.94
C ASP A 102 4.30 -1.64 -16.51
N ALA A 103 5.47 -1.77 -15.91
CA ALA A 103 5.79 -1.23 -14.59
C ALA A 103 6.10 0.27 -14.57
N LYS A 104 6.38 0.87 -15.73
CA LYS A 104 6.75 2.28 -15.83
C LYS A 104 5.58 3.17 -15.40
N PRO A 105 5.75 4.08 -14.42
CA PRO A 105 4.70 5.05 -14.09
C PRO A 105 4.37 5.93 -15.29
N SER A 106 3.07 6.12 -15.56
CA SER A 106 2.58 6.86 -16.73
C SER A 106 2.96 8.35 -16.73
N PHE A 107 3.23 8.93 -15.57
CA PHE A 107 3.64 10.33 -15.40
C PHE A 107 5.15 10.55 -15.51
N ILE A 108 5.92 9.51 -15.84
CA ILE A 108 7.36 9.60 -16.09
C ILE A 108 7.61 9.43 -17.58
N ASP A 109 7.98 10.50 -18.27
CA ASP A 109 8.29 10.40 -19.70
C ASP A 109 9.68 9.80 -19.94
N LYS A 110 10.70 10.42 -19.32
CA LYS A 110 12.11 10.05 -19.44
C LYS A 110 12.72 9.87 -18.05
N TRP A 111 13.58 8.86 -17.92
CA TRP A 111 14.30 8.64 -16.68
C TRP A 111 15.34 9.75 -16.39
N SER A 112 15.49 10.15 -15.13
CA SER A 112 16.52 11.09 -14.66
C SER A 112 16.99 10.71 -13.25
N THR A 113 18.15 11.24 -12.82
CA THR A 113 18.76 10.93 -11.51
C THR A 113 17.95 11.40 -10.31
N VAL A 114 16.95 12.27 -10.50
CA VAL A 114 16.05 12.75 -9.44
C VAL A 114 14.91 11.75 -9.16
N ILE A 115 14.58 10.89 -10.13
CA ILE A 115 13.44 9.96 -10.04
C ILE A 115 13.50 9.01 -8.84
N PRO A 116 14.65 8.39 -8.49
CA PRO A 116 14.70 7.53 -7.31
C PRO A 116 14.32 8.24 -6.01
N ALA A 117 14.80 9.48 -5.82
CA ALA A 117 14.47 10.27 -4.63
C ALA A 117 12.98 10.65 -4.60
N PHE A 118 12.44 11.11 -5.73
CA PHE A 118 11.01 11.35 -5.87
C PHE A 118 10.20 10.09 -5.56
N ALA A 119 10.58 8.95 -6.11
CA ALA A 119 9.86 7.69 -5.98
C ALA A 119 9.74 7.28 -4.50
N VAL A 120 10.85 7.28 -3.77
CA VAL A 120 10.87 6.94 -2.34
C VAL A 120 9.95 7.88 -1.54
N LEU A 121 9.93 9.18 -1.86
CA LEU A 121 9.05 10.14 -1.19
C LEU A 121 7.57 9.90 -1.55
N TYR A 122 7.27 9.79 -2.84
CA TYR A 122 5.92 9.65 -3.36
C TYR A 122 5.25 8.37 -2.85
N TRP A 123 5.88 7.21 -3.06
CA TRP A 123 5.34 5.95 -2.55
C TRP A 123 5.52 5.79 -1.04
N GLY A 124 6.49 6.48 -0.43
CA GLY A 124 6.58 6.65 1.02
C GLY A 124 5.31 7.28 1.59
N ILE A 125 4.83 8.37 0.99
CA ILE A 125 3.57 9.01 1.38
C ILE A 125 2.39 8.05 1.22
N PHE A 126 2.26 7.36 0.09
CA PHE A 126 1.17 6.40 -0.12
C PHE A 126 1.25 5.21 0.84
N SER A 127 2.45 4.75 1.21
CA SER A 127 2.61 3.70 2.23
C SER A 127 2.04 4.12 3.58
N ILE A 128 2.20 5.41 3.95
CA ILE A 128 1.62 5.98 5.17
C ILE A 128 0.09 6.03 5.06
N ILE A 129 -0.44 6.52 3.95
CA ILE A 129 -1.90 6.57 3.71
C ILE A 129 -2.48 5.16 3.81
N VAL A 130 -1.95 4.20 3.06
CA VAL A 130 -2.43 2.82 3.05
C VAL A 130 -2.35 2.21 4.45
N ALA A 131 -1.18 2.22 5.08
CA ALA A 131 -0.99 1.53 6.36
C ALA A 131 -1.76 2.19 7.51
N TYR A 132 -1.63 3.51 7.67
CA TYR A 132 -2.15 4.22 8.85
C TYR A 132 -3.59 4.70 8.68
N ILE A 133 -3.97 5.14 7.48
CA ILE A 133 -5.30 5.73 7.23
C ILE A 133 -6.26 4.64 6.76
N TYR A 134 -5.89 3.84 5.78
CA TYR A 134 -6.82 2.85 5.22
C TYR A 134 -6.96 1.62 6.10
N HIS A 135 -5.87 1.07 6.64
CA HIS A 135 -5.93 -0.13 7.46
C HIS A 135 -6.01 0.15 8.96
N SER A 136 -5.03 0.86 9.51
CA SER A 136 -4.92 1.06 10.96
C SER A 136 -6.11 1.82 11.54
N ALA A 137 -6.35 3.04 11.05
CA ALA A 137 -7.42 3.90 11.53
C ALA A 137 -8.82 3.30 11.34
N ALA A 138 -9.11 2.73 10.17
CA ALA A 138 -10.39 2.08 9.91
C ALA A 138 -10.61 0.88 10.84
N TYR A 139 -9.60 0.02 11.02
CA TYR A 139 -9.70 -1.12 11.91
C TYR A 139 -9.99 -0.69 13.37
N GLU A 140 -9.25 0.29 13.89
CA GLU A 140 -9.43 0.73 15.29
C GLU A 140 -10.79 1.40 15.54
N LEU A 141 -11.37 2.06 14.54
CA LEU A 141 -12.70 2.69 14.67
C LEU A 141 -13.84 1.67 14.71
N PHE A 142 -13.75 0.59 13.93
CA PHE A 142 -14.81 -0.42 13.82
C PHE A 142 -14.58 -1.62 14.75
N GLY A 143 -13.33 -2.02 14.98
CA GLY A 143 -12.92 -3.16 15.79
C GLY A 143 -13.28 -4.52 15.20
N GLY A 144 -12.50 -5.55 15.55
CA GLY A 144 -12.79 -6.95 15.24
C GLY A 144 -13.04 -7.23 13.75
N LYS A 145 -13.98 -8.14 13.45
CA LYS A 145 -14.31 -8.53 12.07
C LYS A 145 -14.83 -7.36 11.22
N THR A 146 -15.59 -6.44 11.82
CA THR A 146 -16.06 -5.23 11.15
C THR A 146 -14.93 -4.28 10.81
N GLY A 147 -13.88 -4.23 11.63
CA GLY A 147 -12.65 -3.48 11.34
C GLY A 147 -11.89 -4.02 10.14
N ILE A 148 -11.81 -5.35 10.00
CA ILE A 148 -11.19 -5.98 8.81
C ILE A 148 -11.98 -5.59 7.55
N ALA A 149 -13.31 -5.75 7.59
CA ALA A 149 -14.17 -5.43 6.46
C ALA A 149 -14.12 -3.93 6.08
N ALA A 150 -14.15 -3.04 7.07
CA ALA A 150 -14.07 -1.60 6.84
C ALA A 150 -12.72 -1.18 6.25
N SER A 151 -11.62 -1.75 6.75
CA SER A 151 -10.27 -1.50 6.22
C SER A 151 -10.13 -1.98 4.78
N PHE A 152 -10.61 -3.19 4.50
CA PHE A 152 -10.62 -3.76 3.17
C PHE A 152 -11.45 -2.91 2.20
N LEU A 153 -12.66 -2.53 2.61
CA LEU A 153 -13.55 -1.69 1.83
C LEU A 153 -12.92 -0.32 1.56
N LEU A 154 -12.37 0.33 2.59
CA LEU A 154 -11.77 1.65 2.46
C LEU A 154 -10.57 1.63 1.51
N PHE A 155 -9.71 0.61 1.60
CA PHE A 155 -8.63 0.40 0.63
C PHE A 155 -9.20 0.19 -0.78
N THR A 156 -10.14 -0.74 -0.95
CA THR A 156 -10.69 -1.13 -2.25
C THR A 156 -11.27 0.05 -3.02
N ILE A 157 -12.01 0.93 -2.33
CA ILE A 157 -12.69 2.06 -2.99
C ILE A 157 -11.78 3.28 -3.18
N ASN A 158 -10.61 3.36 -2.52
CA ASN A 158 -9.73 4.51 -2.59
C ASN A 158 -8.37 4.23 -3.25
N TYR A 159 -7.91 2.98 -3.27
CA TYR A 159 -6.63 2.62 -3.87
C TYR A 159 -6.70 2.85 -5.39
N ASN A 160 -5.82 3.71 -5.91
CA ASN A 160 -5.86 4.25 -7.28
C ASN A 160 -7.13 5.04 -7.64
N LEU A 161 -8.01 5.36 -6.68
CA LEU A 161 -9.25 6.12 -6.88
C LEU A 161 -10.03 5.66 -8.12
N PRO A 162 -10.46 4.39 -8.15
CA PRO A 162 -10.88 3.72 -9.36
C PRO A 162 -12.10 4.35 -10.05
N LEU A 163 -12.94 5.09 -9.33
CA LEU A 163 -14.07 5.82 -9.93
C LEU A 163 -13.64 7.07 -10.73
N VAL A 164 -12.41 7.56 -10.53
CA VAL A 164 -11.82 8.69 -11.27
C VAL A 164 -10.80 8.18 -12.28
N SER A 165 -9.93 7.25 -11.89
CA SER A 165 -8.90 6.71 -12.78
C SER A 165 -9.44 5.68 -13.77
N GLY A 166 -10.63 5.11 -13.52
CA GLY A 166 -11.15 3.97 -14.27
C GLY A 166 -10.37 2.66 -14.04
N TYR A 167 -9.39 2.66 -13.14
CA TYR A 167 -8.44 1.56 -12.97
C TYR A 167 -8.69 0.78 -11.69
N TRP A 168 -9.30 -0.40 -11.85
CA TRP A 168 -9.48 -1.38 -10.78
C TRP A 168 -8.41 -2.47 -10.88
N ASN A 169 -7.40 -2.41 -10.01
CA ASN A 169 -6.46 -3.53 -9.89
C ASN A 169 -6.96 -4.55 -8.86
N LEU A 170 -7.65 -5.58 -9.35
CA LEU A 170 -8.17 -6.67 -8.51
C LEU A 170 -7.05 -7.35 -7.70
N TRP A 171 -5.83 -7.41 -8.23
CA TRP A 171 -4.71 -8.03 -7.52
C TRP A 171 -4.28 -7.19 -6.32
N ASP A 172 -4.14 -5.89 -6.49
CA ASP A 172 -3.80 -4.99 -5.39
C ASP A 172 -4.92 -4.98 -4.34
N ILE A 173 -6.18 -5.03 -4.77
CA ILE A 173 -7.33 -5.14 -3.87
C ILE A 173 -7.26 -6.42 -3.03
N LEU A 174 -7.06 -7.58 -3.65
CA LEU A 174 -7.01 -8.85 -2.93
C LEU A 174 -5.78 -8.95 -2.03
N PHE A 175 -4.59 -8.59 -2.53
CA PHE A 175 -3.35 -8.82 -1.80
C PHE A 175 -3.00 -7.66 -0.85
N PHE A 176 -3.05 -6.40 -1.28
CA PHE A 176 -2.84 -5.29 -0.35
C PHE A 176 -4.08 -5.07 0.51
N GLY A 177 -5.28 -5.02 -0.10
CA GLY A 177 -6.50 -4.81 0.68
C GLY A 177 -6.75 -5.90 1.71
N ALA A 178 -6.83 -7.17 1.31
CA ALA A 178 -7.22 -8.24 2.25
C ALA A 178 -6.07 -8.66 3.17
N ALA A 179 -4.84 -8.86 2.63
CA ALA A 179 -3.73 -9.32 3.47
C ALA A 179 -3.32 -8.27 4.50
N PHE A 180 -3.36 -6.97 4.17
CA PHE A 180 -2.99 -5.93 5.14
C PHE A 180 -4.08 -5.76 6.19
N SER A 181 -5.35 -5.79 5.79
CA SER A 181 -6.47 -5.72 6.75
C SER A 181 -6.42 -6.89 7.74
N TYR A 182 -6.15 -8.10 7.25
CA TYR A 182 -5.98 -9.27 8.11
C TYR A 182 -4.72 -9.18 8.96
N SER A 183 -3.57 -8.86 8.37
CA SER A 183 -2.29 -8.77 9.11
C SER A 183 -2.33 -7.70 10.21
N TYR A 184 -2.95 -6.55 9.94
CA TYR A 184 -3.17 -5.52 10.95
C TYR A 184 -4.09 -6.01 12.07
N SER A 185 -5.16 -6.75 11.76
CA SER A 185 -6.05 -7.28 12.79
C SER A 185 -5.37 -8.22 13.79
N VAL A 186 -4.32 -8.91 13.35
CA VAL A 186 -3.53 -9.86 14.14
C VAL A 186 -2.42 -9.16 14.91
N ASN A 187 -1.61 -8.34 14.23
CA ASN A 187 -0.35 -7.81 14.78
C ASN A 187 -0.42 -6.33 15.20
N ARG A 188 -1.41 -5.58 14.70
CA ARG A 188 -1.61 -4.13 14.87
C ARG A 188 -0.32 -3.32 14.72
N ASN A 189 0.44 -3.62 13.66
CA ASN A 189 1.70 -2.94 13.37
C ASN A 189 1.63 -2.30 11.97
N PRO A 190 1.29 -1.01 11.87
CA PRO A 190 1.16 -0.31 10.60
C PRO A 190 2.53 -0.06 9.94
N ARG A 191 3.62 -0.03 10.69
CA ARG A 191 4.98 0.12 10.12
C ARG A 191 5.34 -1.07 9.25
N ALA A 192 5.04 -2.29 9.72
CA ALA A 192 5.26 -3.50 8.93
C ALA A 192 4.43 -3.50 7.63
N LEU A 193 3.19 -2.99 7.67
CA LEU A 193 2.39 -2.81 6.46
C LEU A 193 3.00 -1.79 5.50
N ALA A 194 3.43 -0.63 6.00
CA ALA A 194 4.08 0.39 5.18
C ALA A 194 5.36 -0.14 4.51
N SER A 195 6.18 -0.90 5.23
CA SER A 195 7.35 -1.56 4.66
C SER A 195 6.99 -2.61 3.61
N ALA A 196 5.99 -3.46 3.89
CA ALA A 196 5.53 -4.46 2.92
C ALA A 196 4.95 -3.82 1.64
N TYR A 197 4.28 -2.68 1.78
CA TYR A 197 3.81 -1.86 0.67
C TYR A 197 4.98 -1.42 -0.21
N LEU A 198 5.99 -0.77 0.39
CA LEU A 198 7.18 -0.28 -0.34
C LEU A 198 7.97 -1.42 -1.00
N ILE A 199 8.10 -2.57 -0.34
CA ILE A 199 8.74 -3.77 -0.94
C ILE A 199 7.97 -4.24 -2.17
N SER A 200 6.64 -4.09 -2.20
CA SER A 200 5.77 -4.67 -3.21
C SER A 200 5.33 -3.70 -4.31
N GLU A 201 5.58 -2.40 -4.13
CA GLU A 201 5.17 -1.35 -5.05
C GLU A 201 6.03 -1.38 -6.33
N VAL A 202 5.55 -2.08 -7.35
CA VAL A 202 6.27 -2.31 -8.61
C VAL A 202 6.76 -1.01 -9.28
N PRO A 203 5.94 0.06 -9.40
CA PRO A 203 6.37 1.29 -10.03
C PRO A 203 7.50 2.02 -9.28
N LEU A 204 7.55 1.93 -7.94
CA LEU A 204 8.67 2.42 -7.12
C LEU A 204 9.99 1.75 -7.52
N TRP A 205 9.97 0.42 -7.62
CA TRP A 205 11.17 -0.33 -7.97
C TRP A 205 11.58 -0.12 -9.43
N TRP A 206 10.64 0.14 -10.33
CA TRP A 206 10.96 0.56 -11.69
C TRP A 206 11.75 1.87 -11.68
N CYS A 207 11.29 2.88 -10.92
CA CYS A 207 11.97 4.16 -10.79
C CYS A 207 13.43 4.03 -10.31
N ILE A 208 13.70 3.08 -9.42
CA ILE A 208 15.03 2.84 -8.84
C ILE A 208 15.91 2.02 -9.79
N LEU A 209 15.36 0.96 -10.39
CA LEU A 209 16.14 -0.04 -11.12
C LEU A 209 16.17 0.18 -12.64
N ALA A 210 15.38 1.11 -13.17
CA ALA A 210 15.31 1.39 -14.61
C ALA A 210 16.68 1.60 -15.30
N PRO A 211 17.66 2.31 -14.72
CA PRO A 211 18.98 2.47 -15.34
C PRO A 211 19.76 1.16 -15.50
N LEU A 212 19.41 0.13 -14.74
CA LEU A 212 20.07 -1.18 -14.75
C LEU A 212 19.41 -2.17 -15.72
N GLY A 213 18.32 -1.76 -16.38
CA GLY A 213 17.62 -2.52 -17.40
C GLY A 213 16.67 -3.60 -16.86
N ALA A 214 15.94 -4.21 -17.79
CA ALA A 214 14.87 -5.17 -17.48
C ALA A 214 15.37 -6.42 -16.73
N GLY A 215 16.61 -6.85 -16.97
CA GLY A 215 17.20 -8.01 -16.28
C GLY A 215 17.34 -7.82 -14.77
N VAL A 216 17.81 -6.66 -14.33
CA VAL A 216 17.91 -6.34 -12.88
C VAL A 216 16.53 -6.11 -12.29
N PHE A 217 15.62 -5.47 -13.04
CA PHE A 217 14.22 -5.32 -12.63
C PHE A 217 13.52 -6.68 -12.47
N ALA A 218 13.84 -7.67 -13.30
CA ALA A 218 13.33 -9.02 -13.17
C ALA A 218 13.85 -9.73 -11.91
N ALA A 219 15.13 -9.52 -11.58
CA ALA A 219 15.70 -10.04 -10.33
C ALA A 219 14.97 -9.50 -9.09
N TYR A 220 14.42 -8.28 -9.13
CA TYR A 220 13.58 -7.74 -8.06
C TYR A 220 12.32 -8.59 -7.81
N PHE A 221 11.62 -9.04 -8.86
CA PHE A 221 10.44 -9.92 -8.70
C PHE A 221 10.81 -11.25 -8.04
N ALA A 222 11.92 -11.85 -8.48
CA ALA A 222 12.44 -13.08 -7.88
C ALA A 222 12.84 -12.87 -6.41
N ALA A 223 13.53 -11.78 -6.09
CA ALA A 223 13.94 -11.44 -4.73
C ALA A 223 12.72 -11.20 -3.81
N ARG A 224 11.71 -10.47 -4.29
CA ARG A 224 10.46 -10.21 -3.56
C ARG A 224 9.70 -11.50 -3.26
N PHE A 225 9.60 -12.40 -4.24
CA PHE A 225 8.99 -13.71 -4.04
C PHE A 225 9.80 -14.56 -3.05
N ALA A 226 11.13 -14.62 -3.20
CA ALA A 226 12.02 -15.34 -2.29
C ALA A 226 11.91 -14.84 -0.84
N ALA A 227 11.80 -13.53 -0.62
CA ALA A 227 11.57 -12.95 0.71
C ALA A 227 10.24 -13.43 1.33
N SER A 228 9.19 -13.55 0.51
CA SER A 228 7.87 -14.04 0.95
C SER A 228 7.90 -15.54 1.28
N VAL A 229 8.62 -16.34 0.49
CA VAL A 229 8.85 -17.76 0.76
C VAL A 229 9.68 -17.95 2.03
N ALA A 230 10.75 -17.17 2.21
CA ALA A 230 11.56 -17.21 3.42
C ALA A 230 10.74 -16.86 4.67
N ALA A 231 9.85 -15.86 4.58
CA ALA A 231 8.92 -15.52 5.64
C ALA A 231 7.94 -16.67 5.97
N LEU A 232 7.39 -17.31 4.94
CA LEU A 232 6.52 -18.49 5.09
C LEU A 232 7.25 -19.65 5.79
N ILE A 233 8.48 -19.95 5.36
CA ILE A 233 9.32 -20.99 5.97
C ILE A 233 9.62 -20.65 7.44
N ALA A 234 10.01 -19.40 7.73
CA ALA A 234 10.30 -18.96 9.09
C ALA A 234 9.06 -19.10 10.02
N LEU A 235 7.87 -18.76 9.51
CA LEU A 235 6.62 -18.91 10.25
C LEU A 235 6.27 -20.39 10.49
N ALA A 236 6.45 -21.24 9.47
CA ALA A 236 6.22 -22.68 9.58
C ALA A 236 7.18 -23.32 10.59
N TRP A 237 8.48 -23.01 10.50
CA TRP A 237 9.51 -23.50 11.42
C TRP A 237 9.19 -23.14 12.88
N LYS A 238 8.86 -21.87 13.15
CA LYS A 238 8.46 -21.40 14.49
C LYS A 238 7.26 -22.17 15.05
N ARG A 239 6.35 -22.65 14.20
CA ARG A 239 5.19 -23.45 14.62
C ARG A 239 5.56 -24.90 14.92
N PHE A 240 6.54 -25.46 14.20
CA PHE A 240 7.04 -26.82 14.45
C PHE A 240 7.93 -26.89 15.69
N SER A 241 8.83 -25.92 15.93
CA SER A 241 9.73 -25.93 17.11
C SER A 241 9.03 -25.63 18.45
N ARG A 242 7.74 -25.26 18.43
CA ARG A 242 6.93 -25.02 19.64
C ARG A 242 6.05 -26.21 20.03
N LYS A 243 6.08 -27.28 19.25
CA LYS A 243 5.47 -28.58 19.58
C LYS A 243 6.56 -29.50 20.08
#